data_AF-A0A7S2V3L6-F1
#
_entry.id   AF-A0A7S2V3L6-F1
#
_cell.length_a   1.000
_cell.length_b   1.000
_cell.length_c   1.000
_cell.angle_alpha   90.00
_cell.angle_beta   90.00
_cell.angle_gamma   90.00
#
_symmetry.space_group_name_H-M   'P 1'
#
loop_
_entity.id
_entity.type
_entity.pdbx_description
1 polymer ?
#
loop_
_entity_poly.entity_id
_entity_poly.type
_entity_poly.pdbx_seq_one_letter_code
_entity_poly.pdbx_strand_id
1 'polypeptide(L)'
;VDGNHIPNIAKCSHEYFYWAGHCYSFESIALTQSDAELACEQRNANLVWITSDYENNMLQSIAQDTNTTDFWIGMSDIVEDGKFVWVKGGQGSYSNWDAEYPKDLDDHNCVVQDMEGVWKNAVCGQKKAYSCKYKP
;
A
#
# COMPACT_ATOMS: atom_id res chain seq x y z
N VAL A 1 45.97 0.68 -11.43
CA VAL A 1 45.40 2.03 -11.28
C VAL A 1 44.03 2.00 -11.95
N ASP A 2 43.13 1.18 -11.42
CA ASP A 2 42.14 1.54 -10.36
C ASP A 2 40.89 2.07 -11.06
N GLY A 3 39.71 1.50 -10.92
CA GLY A 3 39.21 0.40 -10.12
C GLY A 3 37.74 0.25 -10.53
N ASN A 4 37.26 -1.00 -10.52
CA ASN A 4 35.87 -1.42 -10.69
C ASN A 4 34.83 -0.31 -10.81
N HIS A 5 34.31 -0.13 -12.02
CA HIS A 5 32.97 0.40 -12.20
C HIS A 5 31.99 -0.69 -11.75
N ILE A 6 31.76 -0.78 -10.44
CA ILE A 6 30.64 -1.57 -9.91
C ILE A 6 29.40 -0.81 -10.39
N PRO A 7 28.58 -1.35 -11.31
CA PRO A 7 27.36 -0.66 -11.69
C PRO A 7 26.53 -0.51 -10.42
N ASN A 8 26.03 0.70 -10.18
CA ASN A 8 25.07 0.97 -9.13
C ASN A 8 23.82 0.14 -9.47
N ILE A 9 23.72 -1.09 -8.93
CA ILE A 9 22.58 -1.96 -9.16
C ILE A 9 21.39 -1.24 -8.55
N ALA A 10 20.52 -0.69 -9.39
CA ALA A 10 19.30 -0.05 -8.92
C ALA A 10 18.56 -1.05 -8.03
N LYS A 11 18.35 -0.68 -6.75
CA LYS A 11 17.70 -1.57 -5.77
C LYS A 11 16.25 -1.85 -6.14
N CYS A 12 15.63 -0.97 -6.92
CA CYS A 12 14.27 -1.08 -7.40
C CYS A 12 14.24 -0.85 -8.92
N SER A 13 13.20 -1.38 -9.57
CA SER A 13 12.81 -0.99 -10.93
C SER A 13 12.56 0.53 -11.02
N HIS A 14 12.67 1.10 -12.23
CA HIS A 14 12.65 2.55 -12.47
C HIS A 14 11.45 3.29 -11.87
N GLU A 15 10.28 2.65 -11.85
CA GLU A 15 9.02 3.21 -11.35
C GLU A 15 8.86 3.12 -9.83
N TYR A 16 9.84 2.52 -9.13
CA TYR A 16 9.78 2.28 -7.71
C TYR A 16 10.90 3.01 -6.97
N PHE A 17 10.56 3.64 -5.85
CA PHE A 17 11.55 4.21 -4.95
C PHE A 17 11.92 3.21 -3.84
N TYR A 18 13.20 3.16 -3.50
CA TYR A 18 13.71 2.32 -2.42
C TYR A 18 13.57 3.02 -1.08
N TRP A 19 12.94 2.36 -0.11
CA TRP A 19 12.83 2.87 1.25
C TRP A 19 12.82 1.71 2.27
N ALA A 20 13.63 1.83 3.32
CA ALA A 20 13.73 0.85 4.42
C ALA A 20 13.73 -0.65 4.02
N GLY A 21 14.47 -1.03 2.97
CA GLY A 21 14.60 -2.44 2.56
C GLY A 21 13.52 -2.94 1.60
N HIS A 22 12.62 -2.07 1.16
CA HIS A 22 11.55 -2.40 0.22
C HIS A 22 11.49 -1.39 -0.91
N CYS A 23 10.80 -1.76 -1.98
CA CYS A 23 10.52 -0.93 -3.14
C CYS A 23 9.05 -0.56 -3.16
N TYR A 24 8.74 0.72 -3.37
CA TYR A 24 7.38 1.25 -3.37
C TYR A 24 7.07 2.03 -4.64
N SER A 25 5.82 1.98 -5.10
CA SER A 25 5.29 2.91 -6.09
C SER A 25 3.97 3.51 -5.59
N PHE A 26 3.58 4.66 -6.14
CA PHE A 26 2.30 5.31 -5.84
C PHE A 26 1.63 5.70 -7.16
N GLU A 27 0.47 5.13 -7.41
CA GLU A 27 -0.24 5.21 -8.69
C GLU A 27 -1.51 6.04 -8.51
N SER A 28 -1.59 7.17 -9.21
CA SER A 28 -2.78 8.04 -9.17
C SER A 28 -3.95 7.52 -10.01
N ILE A 29 -3.75 6.46 -10.79
CA ILE A 29 -4.82 5.83 -11.58
C ILE A 29 -5.83 5.14 -10.67
N ALA A 30 -7.10 5.49 -10.84
CA ALA A 30 -8.17 5.00 -9.98
C ALA A 30 -8.67 3.60 -10.40
N LEU A 31 -8.41 2.60 -9.57
CA LEU A 31 -8.79 1.19 -9.78
C LEU A 31 -9.59 0.64 -8.58
N THR A 32 -10.34 -0.44 -8.79
CA THR A 32 -10.89 -1.23 -7.67
C THR A 32 -9.74 -1.88 -6.89
N GLN A 33 -9.96 -2.26 -5.63
CA GLN A 33 -8.88 -2.84 -4.82
C GLN A 33 -8.31 -4.10 -5.47
N SER A 34 -9.17 -4.96 -6.02
CA SER A 34 -8.74 -6.18 -6.74
C SER A 34 -7.98 -5.88 -8.03
N ASP A 35 -8.40 -4.88 -8.80
CA ASP A 35 -7.70 -4.48 -10.03
C ASP A 35 -6.34 -3.85 -9.70
N ALA A 36 -6.26 -3.11 -8.59
CA ALA A 36 -5.03 -2.51 -8.09
C ALA A 36 -4.02 -3.57 -7.62
N GLU A 37 -4.49 -4.60 -6.88
CA GLU A 37 -3.66 -5.75 -6.51
C GLU A 37 -3.12 -6.45 -7.76
N LEU A 38 -3.98 -6.75 -8.74
CA LEU A 38 -3.54 -7.37 -10.00
C LEU A 38 -2.49 -6.51 -10.74
N ALA A 39 -2.65 -5.18 -10.73
CA ALA A 39 -1.69 -4.26 -11.33
C ALA A 39 -0.33 -4.22 -10.60
N CYS A 40 -0.32 -4.45 -9.28
CA CYS A 40 0.91 -4.64 -8.51
C CYS A 40 1.55 -6.01 -8.83
N GLU A 41 0.75 -7.08 -8.87
CA GLU A 41 1.21 -8.46 -9.14
C GLU A 41 1.83 -8.61 -10.52
N GLN A 42 1.29 -7.93 -11.54
CA GLN A 42 1.89 -7.88 -12.89
C GLN A 42 3.32 -7.31 -12.90
N ARG A 43 3.70 -6.59 -11.84
CA ARG A 43 5.04 -6.01 -11.65
C ARG A 43 5.84 -6.74 -10.57
N ASN A 44 5.43 -7.96 -10.21
CA ASN A 44 6.00 -8.78 -9.12
C ASN A 44 5.97 -8.08 -7.75
N ALA A 45 4.95 -7.26 -7.51
CA ALA A 45 4.66 -6.59 -6.25
C ALA A 45 3.29 -7.00 -5.72
N ASN A 46 2.89 -6.48 -4.56
CA ASN A 46 1.49 -6.51 -4.11
C ASN A 46 1.07 -5.09 -3.71
N LEU A 47 -0.21 -4.87 -3.44
CA LEU A 47 -0.64 -3.68 -2.74
C LEU A 47 0.15 -3.54 -1.43
N VAL A 48 0.39 -2.29 -1.05
CA VAL A 48 1.28 -1.99 0.06
C VAL A 48 0.77 -2.60 1.36
N TRP A 49 1.64 -3.36 2.02
CA TRP A 49 1.46 -3.76 3.42
C TRP A 49 2.23 -2.80 4.33
N ILE A 50 1.57 -2.26 5.35
CA ILE A 50 2.13 -1.25 6.25
C ILE A 50 2.40 -1.88 7.61
N THR A 51 3.67 -1.97 7.97
CA THR A 51 4.14 -2.73 9.15
C THR A 51 4.84 -1.87 10.19
N SER A 52 4.92 -0.56 9.97
CA SER A 52 5.45 0.42 10.92
C SER A 52 4.83 1.81 10.72
N ASP A 53 4.94 2.64 11.75
CA ASP A 53 4.60 4.07 11.73
C ASP A 53 5.41 4.84 10.70
N TYR A 54 6.69 4.51 10.54
CA TYR A 54 7.52 5.13 9.51
C TYR A 54 7.03 4.87 8.08
N GLU A 55 6.60 3.63 7.78
CA GLU A 55 5.97 3.30 6.48
C GLU A 55 4.65 4.08 6.31
N ASN A 56 3.83 4.12 7.35
CA ASN A 56 2.55 4.82 7.34
C ASN A 56 2.71 6.31 7.02
N ASN A 57 3.64 6.99 7.70
CA ASN A 57 3.88 8.42 7.56
C ASN A 57 4.53 8.78 6.21
N MET A 58 5.35 7.88 5.67
CA MET A 58 5.95 8.04 4.34
C MET A 58 4.86 8.00 3.26
N LEU A 59 3.93 7.05 3.32
CA LEU A 59 2.81 6.98 2.38
C LEU A 59 1.84 8.15 2.55
N GLN A 60 1.56 8.57 3.80
CA GLN A 60 0.77 9.76 4.09
C GLN A 60 1.37 11.00 3.42
N SER A 61 2.69 11.19 3.52
CA SER A 61 3.38 12.33 2.91
C SER A 61 3.21 12.33 1.38
N ILE A 62 3.30 11.16 0.74
CA ILE A 62 3.08 11.03 -0.71
C ILE A 62 1.63 11.34 -1.07
N ALA A 63 0.65 10.88 -0.29
CA ALA A 63 -0.76 11.19 -0.51
C ALA A 63 -1.03 12.70 -0.41
N GLN A 64 -0.44 13.38 0.58
CA GLN A 64 -0.52 14.84 0.74
C GLN A 64 0.14 15.59 -0.42
N ASP A 65 1.36 15.20 -0.80
CA ASP A 65 2.12 15.84 -1.89
C ASP A 65 1.43 15.69 -3.26
N THR A 66 0.69 14.59 -3.45
CA THR A 66 -0.07 14.30 -4.68
C THR A 66 -1.53 14.76 -4.61
N ASN A 67 -1.96 15.37 -3.50
CA ASN A 67 -3.35 15.76 -3.24
C ASN A 67 -4.34 14.60 -3.45
N THR A 68 -3.94 13.41 -3.01
CA THR A 68 -4.75 12.19 -3.02
C THR A 68 -5.54 12.09 -1.71
N THR A 69 -6.87 12.06 -1.79
CA THR A 69 -7.74 12.01 -0.60
C THR A 69 -7.61 10.71 0.17
N ASP A 70 -7.58 9.59 -0.55
CA ASP A 70 -7.38 8.25 -0.03
C ASP A 70 -6.88 7.32 -1.14
N PHE A 71 -6.25 6.22 -0.73
CA PHE A 71 -5.71 5.23 -1.66
C PHE A 71 -5.76 3.82 -1.07
N TRP A 72 -5.83 2.82 -1.94
CA TRP A 72 -5.88 1.42 -1.53
C TRP A 72 -4.57 0.97 -0.89
N ILE A 73 -4.71 0.30 0.25
CA ILE A 73 -3.65 -0.51 0.86
C ILE A 73 -4.02 -1.98 0.75
N GLY A 74 -3.03 -2.86 0.91
CA GLY A 74 -3.19 -4.29 0.71
C GLY A 74 -3.85 -5.00 1.89
N MET A 75 -4.86 -4.41 2.54
CA MET A 75 -5.57 -5.05 3.65
C MET A 75 -7.06 -5.19 3.34
N SER A 76 -7.62 -6.32 3.76
CA SER A 76 -9.03 -6.66 3.57
C SER A 76 -9.47 -7.76 4.52
N ASP A 77 -10.76 -7.88 4.76
CA ASP A 77 -11.41 -9.01 5.46
C ASP A 77 -12.29 -9.85 4.53
N ILE A 78 -12.11 -9.72 3.20
CA ILE A 78 -12.85 -10.46 2.16
C ILE A 78 -12.86 -11.99 2.40
N VAL A 79 -11.80 -12.54 3.00
CA VAL A 79 -11.65 -13.98 3.24
C VAL A 79 -12.45 -14.44 4.47
N GLU A 80 -12.50 -13.61 5.51
CA GLU A 80 -13.13 -13.92 6.79
C GLU A 80 -13.59 -12.60 7.40
N ASP A 81 -14.91 -12.37 7.37
CA ASP A 81 -15.55 -11.14 7.84
C ASP A 81 -15.12 -10.78 9.27
N GLY A 82 -14.82 -9.49 9.49
CA GLY A 82 -14.29 -8.99 10.76
C GLY A 82 -12.81 -9.31 11.02
N LYS A 83 -12.12 -10.00 10.12
CA LYS A 83 -10.69 -10.33 10.23
C LYS A 83 -9.88 -9.75 9.08
N PHE A 84 -9.42 -8.52 9.30
CA PHE A 84 -8.54 -7.82 8.36
C PHE A 84 -7.16 -8.46 8.28
N VAL A 85 -6.78 -8.89 7.09
CA VAL A 85 -5.50 -9.51 6.77
C VAL A 85 -4.82 -8.77 5.63
N TRP A 86 -3.49 -8.73 5.68
CA TRP A 86 -2.68 -8.22 4.58
C TRP A 86 -2.68 -9.19 3.40
N VAL A 87 -2.52 -8.64 2.19
CA VAL A 87 -2.02 -9.36 1.01
C VAL A 87 -0.65 -9.96 1.31
N LYS A 88 -0.18 -10.82 0.41
CA LYS A 88 1.06 -11.58 0.58
C LYS A 88 2.23 -10.65 0.96
N GLY A 89 3.05 -11.08 1.92
CA GLY A 89 4.24 -10.35 2.37
C GLY A 89 4.02 -9.45 3.59
N GLY A 90 2.76 -9.08 3.89
CA GLY A 90 2.42 -8.35 5.11
C GLY A 90 2.45 -9.25 6.35
N GLN A 91 3.43 -9.02 7.22
CA GLN A 91 3.52 -9.63 8.54
C GLN A 91 3.82 -8.54 9.56
N GLY A 92 2.95 -8.36 10.55
CA GLY A 92 3.13 -7.34 11.58
C GLY A 92 1.84 -7.07 12.35
N SER A 93 1.98 -6.37 13.47
CA SER A 93 0.87 -5.96 14.34
C SER A 93 0.63 -4.45 14.32
N TYR A 94 1.35 -3.70 13.48
CA TYR A 94 1.14 -2.26 13.35
C TYR A 94 -0.24 -2.01 12.77
N SER A 95 -0.95 -1.03 13.35
CA SER A 95 -2.21 -0.55 12.83
C SER A 95 -2.34 0.95 13.01
N ASN A 96 -2.95 1.63 12.04
CA ASN A 96 -3.30 3.03 12.17
C ASN A 96 -4.78 3.28 11.84
N TRP A 97 -5.67 2.41 12.30
CA TRP A 97 -7.10 2.58 12.15
C TRP A 97 -7.56 3.95 12.69
N ASP A 98 -8.47 4.58 11.95
CA ASP A 98 -9.23 5.71 12.47
C ASP A 98 -10.00 5.27 13.72
N ALA A 99 -10.22 6.18 14.68
CA ALA A 99 -10.82 5.85 15.98
C ALA A 99 -12.23 5.25 15.87
N GLU A 100 -12.95 5.54 14.78
CA GLU A 100 -14.27 4.97 14.52
C GLU A 100 -14.25 3.71 13.64
N TYR A 101 -13.05 3.19 13.29
CA TYR A 101 -12.86 2.12 12.32
C TYR A 101 -12.06 0.94 12.90
N PRO A 102 -12.18 -0.27 12.33
CA PRO A 102 -13.10 -0.64 11.24
C PRO A 102 -14.57 -0.59 11.70
N LYS A 103 -15.48 -0.28 10.76
CA LYS A 103 -16.93 -0.31 10.98
C LYS A 103 -17.49 -1.60 10.42
N ASP A 104 -18.39 -2.23 11.17
CA ASP A 104 -19.19 -3.37 10.70
C ASP A 104 -20.27 -2.83 9.75
N LEU A 105 -19.92 -2.72 8.48
CA LEU A 105 -20.75 -2.20 7.39
C LEU A 105 -20.71 -3.19 6.25
N ASP A 106 -21.90 -3.58 5.76
CA ASP A 106 -22.02 -4.44 4.59
C ASP A 106 -21.15 -3.91 3.43
N ASP A 107 -20.46 -4.83 2.76
CA ASP A 107 -19.59 -4.62 1.60
C ASP A 107 -18.34 -3.74 1.82
N HIS A 108 -18.03 -3.31 3.06
CA HIS A 108 -16.85 -2.50 3.36
C HIS A 108 -15.63 -3.37 3.70
N ASN A 109 -15.24 -4.23 2.78
CA ASN A 109 -14.27 -5.28 3.07
C ASN A 109 -12.82 -4.94 2.69
N CYS A 110 -12.58 -3.76 2.13
CA CYS A 110 -11.28 -3.30 1.64
C CYS A 110 -10.80 -2.10 2.45
N VAL A 111 -9.50 -1.86 2.54
CA VAL A 111 -8.95 -0.79 3.39
C VAL A 111 -8.23 0.27 2.57
N VAL A 112 -8.46 1.53 2.94
CA VAL A 112 -7.71 2.68 2.45
C VAL A 112 -6.88 3.31 3.56
N GLN A 113 -5.81 4.01 3.18
CA GLN A 113 -5.22 5.08 3.99
C GLN A 113 -5.67 6.43 3.43
N ASP A 114 -6.06 7.37 4.29
CA ASP A 114 -6.38 8.74 3.91
C ASP A 114 -5.19 9.71 4.08
N MET A 115 -5.39 10.98 3.73
CA MET A 115 -4.35 12.02 3.84
C MET A 115 -3.98 12.39 5.28
N GLU A 116 -4.81 12.03 6.27
CA GLU A 116 -4.49 12.08 7.70
C GLU A 116 -3.64 10.87 8.14
N GLY A 117 -3.42 9.91 7.24
CA GLY A 117 -2.60 8.73 7.43
C GLY A 117 -3.35 7.60 8.14
N VAL A 118 -4.63 7.78 8.47
CA VAL A 118 -5.43 6.79 9.19
C VAL A 118 -6.12 5.82 8.23
N TRP A 119 -6.48 4.64 8.74
CA TRP A 119 -7.04 3.57 7.93
C TRP A 119 -8.54 3.45 8.14
N LYS A 120 -9.28 3.25 7.05
CA LYS A 120 -10.73 3.10 7.03
C LYS A 120 -11.10 1.93 6.13
N ASN A 121 -12.03 1.08 6.56
CA ASN A 121 -12.63 0.09 5.68
C ASN A 121 -13.65 0.76 4.75
N ALA A 122 -13.70 0.31 3.50
CA ALA A 122 -14.35 0.96 2.38
C ALA A 122 -14.90 -0.07 1.38
N VAL A 123 -15.87 0.34 0.58
CA VAL A 123 -16.48 -0.50 -0.45
C VAL A 123 -15.46 -0.86 -1.52
N CYS A 124 -15.14 -2.14 -1.66
CA CYS A 124 -14.10 -2.66 -2.55
C CYS A 124 -14.27 -2.26 -4.03
N GLY A 125 -15.51 -2.06 -4.48
CA GLY A 125 -15.84 -1.65 -5.85
C GLY A 125 -15.59 -0.18 -6.16
N GLN A 126 -15.22 0.66 -5.18
CA GLN A 126 -14.82 2.03 -5.43
C GLN A 126 -13.50 2.07 -6.22
N LYS A 127 -13.32 3.12 -7.02
CA LYS A 127 -12.06 3.34 -7.75
C LYS A 127 -11.22 4.38 -7.04
N LYS A 128 -9.99 4.01 -6.67
CA LYS A 128 -9.06 4.88 -5.93
C LYS A 128 -7.63 4.69 -6.42
N ALA A 129 -6.79 5.69 -6.14
CA ALA A 129 -5.34 5.54 -6.24
C ALA A 129 -4.85 4.37 -5.39
N TYR A 130 -3.62 3.92 -5.58
CA TYR A 130 -3.07 2.79 -4.83
C TYR A 130 -1.55 2.84 -4.74
N SER A 131 -0.98 2.12 -3.78
CA SER A 131 0.46 1.96 -3.65
C SER A 131 0.86 0.49 -3.71
N CYS A 132 1.93 0.18 -4.44
CA CYS A 132 2.50 -1.15 -4.53
C CYS A 132 3.77 -1.27 -3.68
N LYS A 133 4.04 -2.46 -3.15
CA LYS A 133 5.26 -2.79 -2.39
C LYS A 133 5.82 -4.15 -2.80
N TYR A 134 7.14 -4.25 -2.85
CA TYR A 134 7.85 -5.53 -2.87
C TYR A 134 9.18 -5.44 -2.11
N LYS A 135 9.71 -6.61 -1.75
CA LYS A 135 11.07 -6.74 -1.25
C LYS A 135 11.97 -7.16 -2.42
N PRO A 136 13.00 -6.38 -2.77
CA PRO A 136 13.91 -6.71 -3.87
C PRO A 136 14.79 -7.93 -3.58
#